data_AF-A0A482RLI8-F1
#
_entry.id   AF-A0A482RLI8-F1
#
_cell.length_a   1.000
_cell.length_b   1.000
_cell.length_c   1.000
_cell.angle_alpha   90.00
_cell.angle_beta   90.00
_cell.angle_gamma   90.00
#
_symmetry.space_group_name_H-M   'P 1'
#
loop_
_entity.id
_entity.type
_entity.pdbx_description
1 polymer ?
#
loop_
_entity_poly.entity_id
_entity_poly.type
_entity_poly.pdbx_seq_one_letter_code
_entity_poly.pdbx_strand_id
1 'polypeptide(L)'
;MSAGNITATVYTALAEGRWDDARRALSAAPRNRASLSLAAYSAYAAADYRAAAQCYEELCRIAPEVEAYGLYAAQCLYKAGLYPEAGRAAGRVDSPQWS
;
A
#
# COMPACT_ATOMS: atom_id res chain seq x y z
N MET A 1 -8.76 -18.44 6.41
CA MET A 1 -7.35 -18.38 5.97
C MET A 1 -6.57 -17.57 6.99
N SER A 2 -5.44 -18.08 7.49
CA SER A 2 -4.54 -17.31 8.35
C SER A 2 -3.71 -16.32 7.51
N ALA A 3 -3.24 -15.23 8.13
CA ALA A 3 -2.45 -14.21 7.44
C ALA A 3 -1.22 -14.79 6.72
N GLY A 4 -0.53 -15.76 7.33
CA GLY A 4 0.65 -16.41 6.73
C GLY A 4 0.35 -17.20 5.45
N ASN A 5 -0.85 -17.76 5.31
CA ASN A 5 -1.24 -18.49 4.10
C ASN A 5 -1.48 -17.51 2.93
N ILE A 6 -2.09 -16.35 3.22
CA ILE A 6 -2.37 -15.30 2.22
C ILE A 6 -1.07 -14.68 1.70
N THR A 7 -0.09 -14.41 2.59
CA THR A 7 1.19 -13.82 2.19
C THR A 7 1.94 -14.71 1.20
N ALA A 8 2.03 -16.02 1.47
CA ALA A 8 2.67 -16.97 0.57
C ALA A 8 1.95 -17.06 -0.79
N THR A 9 0.62 -17.21 -0.79
CA THR A 9 -0.18 -17.27 -2.02
C THR A 9 0.02 -16.04 -2.89
N VAL A 10 0.00 -14.84 -2.29
CA VAL A 10 0.17 -13.60 -3.04
C VAL A 10 1.59 -13.46 -3.57
N TYR A 11 2.64 -13.70 -2.76
CA TYR A 11 4.01 -13.63 -3.27
C TYR A 11 4.27 -14.60 -4.43
N THR A 12 3.79 -15.84 -4.34
CA THR A 12 3.88 -16.81 -5.43
C THR A 12 3.15 -16.32 -6.68
N ALA A 13 1.92 -15.82 -6.53
CA ALA A 13 1.16 -15.30 -7.66
C ALA A 13 1.84 -14.09 -8.32
N LEU A 14 2.42 -13.17 -7.54
CA LEU A 14 3.17 -12.02 -8.06
C LEU A 14 4.45 -12.47 -8.79
N ALA A 15 5.20 -13.43 -8.23
CA ALA A 15 6.42 -13.95 -8.85
C ALA A 15 6.15 -14.66 -10.19
N GLU A 16 4.96 -15.26 -10.33
CA GLU A 16 4.52 -15.95 -11.55
C GLU A 16 3.76 -15.04 -12.53
N GLY A 17 3.62 -13.74 -12.23
CA GLY A 17 2.88 -12.79 -13.07
C GLY A 17 1.35 -13.01 -13.06
N ARG A 18 0.82 -13.77 -12.10
CA ARG A 18 -0.61 -14.04 -11.92
C ARG A 18 -1.27 -12.93 -11.09
N TRP A 19 -1.30 -11.72 -11.64
CA TRP A 19 -1.77 -10.51 -10.94
C TRP A 19 -3.23 -10.59 -10.49
N ASP A 20 -4.12 -11.20 -11.27
CA ASP A 20 -5.53 -11.36 -10.91
C ASP A 20 -5.76 -12.32 -9.75
N ASP A 21 -4.93 -13.38 -9.65
CA ASP A 21 -5.00 -14.32 -8.53
C ASP A 21 -4.54 -13.66 -7.24
N ALA A 22 -3.44 -12.89 -7.29
CA ALA A 22 -2.96 -12.08 -6.18
C ALA A 22 -4.05 -11.11 -5.70
N ARG A 23 -4.70 -10.39 -6.64
CA ARG A 23 -5.76 -9.43 -6.32
C ARG A 23 -6.98 -10.10 -5.69
N ARG A 24 -7.38 -11.26 -6.18
CA ARG A 24 -8.52 -12.04 -5.63
C ARG A 24 -8.22 -12.56 -4.22
N ALA A 25 -7.01 -13.06 -3.99
CA ALA A 25 -6.59 -13.49 -2.66
C ALA A 25 -6.62 -12.33 -1.66
N LEU A 26 -6.16 -11.14 -2.08
CA LEU A 26 -6.19 -9.93 -1.26
C LEU A 26 -7.61 -9.42 -1.00
N SER A 27 -8.52 -9.48 -1.98
CA SER A 27 -9.90 -9.03 -1.79
C SER A 27 -10.70 -9.89 -0.81
N ALA A 28 -10.32 -11.17 -0.67
CA ALA A 28 -10.92 -12.09 0.30
C ALA A 28 -10.22 -12.06 1.67
N ALA A 29 -9.11 -11.32 1.80
CA ALA A 29 -8.35 -11.21 3.04
C ALA A 29 -9.02 -10.22 4.02
N PRO A 30 -8.94 -10.45 5.34
CA PRO A 30 -9.28 -9.44 6.34
C PRO A 30 -8.47 -8.17 6.08
N ARG A 31 -9.09 -6.99 6.15
CA ARG A 31 -8.39 -5.69 6.01
C ARG A 31 -7.61 -5.37 7.29
N ASN A 32 -6.38 -5.84 7.36
CA ASN A 32 -5.46 -5.60 8.46
C ASN A 32 -4.13 -5.11 7.91
N ARG A 33 -3.21 -4.74 8.80
CA ARG A 33 -1.92 -4.15 8.41
C ARG A 33 -1.15 -5.01 7.41
N ALA A 34 -1.12 -6.33 7.58
CA ALA A 34 -0.37 -7.23 6.70
C ALA A 34 -0.99 -7.32 5.30
N SER A 35 -2.30 -7.53 5.20
CA SER A 35 -2.99 -7.63 3.91
C SER A 35 -2.98 -6.31 3.15
N LEU A 36 -3.17 -5.17 3.84
CA LEU A 36 -3.09 -3.85 3.23
C LEU A 36 -1.67 -3.51 2.75
N SER A 37 -0.63 -3.88 3.51
CA SER A 37 0.76 -3.67 3.08
C SER A 37 1.06 -4.46 1.80
N LEU A 38 0.58 -5.70 1.72
CA LEU A 38 0.78 -6.55 0.57
C LEU A 38 -0.03 -6.08 -0.65
N ALA A 39 -1.25 -5.58 -0.43
CA ALA A 39 -2.06 -4.95 -1.47
C ALA A 39 -1.40 -3.67 -2.00
N ALA A 40 -0.88 -2.81 -1.13
CA ALA A 40 -0.16 -1.61 -1.52
C ALA A 40 1.08 -1.95 -2.36
N TYR A 41 1.87 -2.93 -1.93
CA TYR A 41 3.05 -3.40 -2.66
C TYR A 41 2.69 -3.95 -4.05
N SER A 42 1.66 -4.81 -4.11
CA SER A 42 1.19 -5.39 -5.38
C SER A 42 0.69 -4.31 -6.34
N ALA A 43 -0.09 -3.35 -5.86
CA ALA A 43 -0.59 -2.25 -6.69
C ALA A 43 0.55 -1.36 -7.19
N TYR A 44 1.52 -1.06 -6.32
CA TYR A 44 2.71 -0.29 -6.69
C TYR A 44 3.55 -1.00 -7.76
N ALA A 45 3.78 -2.31 -7.61
CA ALA A 45 4.51 -3.13 -8.59
C ALA A 45 3.81 -3.16 -9.96
N ALA A 46 2.49 -3.09 -9.99
CA ALA A 46 1.67 -2.99 -11.20
C ALA A 46 1.52 -1.56 -11.75
N ALA A 47 2.21 -0.58 -11.17
CA ALA A 47 2.08 0.85 -11.46
C ALA A 47 0.66 1.44 -11.27
N ASP A 48 -0.22 0.73 -10.55
CA ASP A 48 -1.50 1.27 -10.07
C ASP A 48 -1.27 2.10 -8.80
N TYR A 49 -0.64 3.26 -9.00
CA TYR A 49 -0.23 4.12 -7.90
C TYR A 49 -1.42 4.72 -7.14
N ARG A 50 -2.60 4.82 -7.76
CA ARG A 50 -3.82 5.28 -7.08
C ARG A 50 -4.32 4.25 -6.08
N ALA A 51 -4.41 2.98 -6.49
CA ALA A 51 -4.79 1.91 -5.56
C ALA A 51 -3.74 1.72 -4.45
N ALA A 52 -2.45 1.86 -4.78
CA ALA A 52 -1.38 1.81 -3.77
C ALA A 52 -1.52 2.94 -2.74
N ALA A 53 -1.75 4.18 -3.18
CA ALA A 53 -1.96 5.32 -2.29
C ALA A 53 -3.13 5.09 -1.32
N GLN A 54 -4.28 4.60 -1.81
CA GLN A 54 -5.44 4.30 -0.96
C GLN A 54 -5.13 3.26 0.11
N CYS A 55 -4.35 2.23 -0.22
CA CYS A 55 -3.93 1.23 0.77
C CYS A 55 -3.02 1.85 1.83
N TYR A 56 -2.07 2.70 1.45
CA TYR A 56 -1.21 3.41 2.40
C TYR A 56 -1.97 4.41 3.28
N GLU A 57 -2.97 5.11 2.75
CA GLU A 57 -3.85 5.99 3.53
C GLU A 57 -4.63 5.22 4.59
N GLU A 58 -5.11 4.01 4.27
CA GLU A 58 -5.76 3.14 5.26
C GLU A 58 -4.78 2.62 6.30
N LEU A 59 -3.56 2.27 5.88
CA LEU A 59 -2.47 1.90 6.79
C LEU A 59 -2.15 3.02 7.80
N CYS A 60 -2.11 4.28 7.36
CA CYS A 60 -1.96 5.43 8.26
C CYS A 60 -3.09 5.52 9.30
N ARG A 61 -4.31 5.07 8.98
CA ARG A 61 -5.45 5.10 9.92
C ARG A 61 -5.36 3.99 10.96
N ILE A 62 -4.91 2.80 10.58
CA ILE A 62 -4.90 1.62 11.46
C ILE A 62 -3.57 1.39 12.18
N ALA A 63 -2.49 2.00 11.69
CA ALA A 63 -1.14 1.93 12.25
C ALA A 63 -0.48 3.33 12.18
N PRO A 64 -1.06 4.34 12.86
CA PRO A 64 -0.59 5.72 12.79
C PRO A 64 0.84 5.90 13.34
N GLU A 65 1.32 4.97 14.15
CA GLU A 65 2.71 4.95 14.65
C GLU A 65 3.75 4.68 13.57
N VAL A 66 3.33 4.18 12.39
CA VAL A 66 4.22 3.88 11.27
C VAL A 66 4.17 5.01 10.25
N GLU A 67 4.92 6.07 10.54
CA GLU A 67 4.93 7.30 9.75
C GLU A 67 5.35 7.11 8.28
N ALA A 68 6.15 6.08 7.99
CA ALA A 68 6.61 5.76 6.64
C ALA A 68 5.42 5.54 5.67
N TYR A 69 4.27 5.08 6.16
CA TYR A 69 3.07 4.94 5.34
C TYR A 69 2.57 6.28 4.76
N GLY A 70 2.72 7.38 5.51
CA GLY A 70 2.36 8.72 5.03
C GLY A 70 3.26 9.15 3.87
N LEU A 71 4.57 8.89 3.98
CA LEU A 71 5.52 9.17 2.91
C LEU A 71 5.23 8.31 1.67
N TYR A 72 4.95 7.02 1.84
CA TYR A 72 4.62 6.13 0.73
C TYR A 72 3.33 6.53 0.02
N ALA A 73 2.30 6.96 0.77
CA ALA A 73 1.08 7.51 0.19
C ALA A 73 1.39 8.75 -0.67
N ALA A 74 2.17 9.71 -0.16
CA ALA A 74 2.56 10.91 -0.90
C ALA A 74 3.33 10.59 -2.18
N GLN A 75 4.28 9.65 -2.12
CA GLN A 75 5.05 9.18 -3.28
C GLN A 75 4.16 8.53 -4.34
N CYS A 76 3.18 7.71 -3.92
CA CYS A 76 2.23 7.08 -4.84
C CYS A 76 1.32 8.13 -5.51
N LEU A 77 0.81 9.09 -4.75
CA LEU A 77 0.02 10.21 -5.29
C LEU A 77 0.82 11.02 -6.32
N TYR A 78 2.10 11.29 -6.05
CA TYR A 78 2.99 11.96 -6.98
C TYR A 78 3.16 11.17 -8.29
N LYS A 79 3.45 9.85 -8.19
CA LYS A 79 3.58 8.96 -9.35
C LYS A 79 2.27 8.79 -10.13
N ALA A 80 1.12 8.98 -9.48
CA ALA A 80 -0.20 9.02 -10.11
C ALA A 80 -0.53 10.35 -10.81
N GLY A 81 0.36 11.34 -10.77
CA GLY A 81 0.13 12.69 -11.30
C GLY A 81 -0.78 13.57 -10.44
N LEU A 82 -1.10 13.14 -9.22
CA LEU A 82 -1.94 13.86 -8.26
C LEU A 82 -1.09 14.78 -7.39
N TYR A 83 -0.42 15.74 -8.02
CA TYR A 83 0.55 16.60 -7.36
C TYR A 83 -0.02 17.43 -6.19
N PRO A 84 -1.23 18.03 -6.29
CA PRO A 84 -1.82 18.75 -5.16
C PRO A 84 -2.06 17.86 -3.95
N GLU A 85 -2.57 16.64 -4.18
CA GLU A 85 -2.78 15.62 -3.14
C GLU A 85 -1.45 15.19 -2.53
N ALA A 86 -0.45 14.93 -3.37
CA ALA A 86 0.89 14.53 -2.94
C ALA A 86 1.54 15.59 -2.05
N GLY A 87 1.44 16.87 -2.41
CA GLY A 87 1.96 17.97 -1.60
C GLY A 87 1.27 18.07 -0.24
N ARG A 88 -0.06 17.93 -0.19
CA ARG A 88 -0.82 17.89 1.08
C ARG A 88 -0.44 16.69 1.94
N ALA A 89 -0.24 15.52 1.33
CA ALA A 89 0.14 14.31 2.04
C ALA A 89 1.58 14.43 2.59
N ALA A 90 2.52 14.91 1.77
CA ALA A 90 3.91 15.12 2.17
C ALA A 90 4.03 16.15 3.31
N GLY A 91 3.28 17.25 3.27
CA GLY A 91 3.29 18.26 4.34
C GLY A 91 2.72 17.78 5.68
N ARG A 92 2.10 16.60 5.74
CA ARG A 92 1.66 15.96 6.99
C ARG A 92 2.72 15.02 7.58
N VAL A 93 3.77 14.71 6.82
CA VAL A 93 4.92 13.93 7.28
C VAL A 93 5.91 14.93 7.91
N ASP A 94 5.61 15.35 9.13
CA ASP A 94 6.34 16.44 9.83
C ASP A 94 7.26 15.91 10.95
N SER A 95 7.73 14.67 10.83
CA SER A 95 8.55 14.07 11.87
C SER A 95 10.03 14.41 11.70
N PRO A 96 10.78 14.66 12.78
CA PRO A 96 12.18 15.10 12.74
C PRO A 96 13.14 14.17 11.99
N GLN A 97 12.75 12.90 11.83
CA GLN A 97 13.50 11.91 11.06
C GLN A 97 13.44 12.13 9.53
N TRP A 98 12.56 13.02 9.07
CA TRP A 98 12.34 13.37 7.66
C TRP A 98 12.50 14.88 7.37
N SER A 99 12.83 15.71 8.38
CA SER A 99 13.12 17.16 8.30
C SER A 99 14.61 17.44 8.27
#